data_AF-Q383Z2-F1
#
_entry.id   AF-Q383Z2-F1
#
_cell.length_a   1.000
_cell.length_b   1.000
_cell.length_c   1.000
_cell.angle_alpha   90.00
_cell.angle_beta   90.00
_cell.angle_gamma   90.00
#
_symmetry.space_group_name_H-M   'P 1'
#
loop_
_entity.id
_entity.type
_entity.pdbx_description
1 polymer ?
#
loop_
_entity_poly.entity_id
_entity_poly.type
_entity_poly.pdbx_seq_one_letter_code
_entity_poly.pdbx_strand_id
1 'polypeptide(L)'
;MENVVMEAGEGGSKSNAPQNDDASVMNALYEPPPPLASDGVDDAFIGMALEECSLRDVYSYSCHRFGVRPNENILRQLPPVAGDEWVRKIKVLDFSAVYLGGKGCLSLVPIIERCTEATHLMMPNVGLTHEAAAPLFEVMRYHPSVSWMDVSKNRLNDDVGRWILNAVIENPRIRFVLLRDAGISPPLLQKIENRLHERMYGTVEAITPSIRVTYAEGFSQLFESSLGTGANDTARVPVHYVPPSVAAGLVELRHQLYRNAESMRCVYNCFTHNLTPESGGCASDAGTDAEELPETNSEAGFGAPHPDRCSWRSFFCGLRLLGVRAVCKSLEDSVAFANLCGICNVETVLFGKLIQLLRPHVAIKDEMTPESPPVRGNTIPNQFADVSPPLDVQQGASMDAEEIPSRDLSGNMRAATPEMGKPQADTPSVPTQEAARMASEARCSPLTLRPLHCTLHEKRSSLGPSLLDTFVTTPSIAGVHASGPLEARLRLDRTFDSRNKQTVVDQLYDERVTLSEVFKKTGGEDPDASAPSYLVDIDEVIKHAVSRVGESNREIVKSLVEPWAVGVEDRVLVNTEGWLSSMYVPQLEASTLMPFSFSEEKLIWAGVTVEELRESVDLW
;
A
#
# COMPACT_ATOMS: atom_id res chain seq x y z
N MET A 1 13.30 78.42 -5.79
CA MET A 1 12.32 79.18 -4.99
C MET A 1 11.16 78.21 -4.80
N GLU A 2 10.93 77.57 -3.67
CA GLU A 2 11.06 77.99 -2.27
C GLU A 2 11.77 76.93 -1.42
N ASN A 3 12.34 77.41 -0.32
CA ASN A 3 13.23 76.70 0.57
C ASN A 3 12.46 75.83 1.58
N VAL A 4 13.03 74.63 1.74
CA VAL A 4 13.23 73.88 2.99
C VAL A 4 12.97 74.70 4.27
N VAL A 5 12.00 74.25 5.07
CA VAL A 5 11.94 74.51 6.51
C VAL A 5 12.06 73.17 7.21
N MET A 6 13.20 72.99 7.87
CA MET A 6 13.43 71.95 8.87
C MET A 6 12.81 72.42 10.18
N GLU A 7 11.92 71.62 10.77
CA GLU A 7 11.62 71.70 12.19
C GLU A 7 11.93 70.36 12.84
N ALA A 8 12.92 70.40 13.74
CA ALA A 8 13.27 69.36 14.68
C ALA A 8 12.32 69.45 15.88
N GLY A 9 11.68 68.34 16.21
CA GLY A 9 10.86 68.19 17.42
C GLY A 9 11.20 66.88 18.11
N GLU A 10 11.94 67.00 19.21
CA GLU A 10 12.39 65.93 20.08
C GLU A 10 11.26 65.28 20.89
N GLY A 11 11.46 64.01 21.26
CA GLY A 11 11.09 63.52 22.59
C GLY A 11 9.77 62.75 22.70
N GLY A 12 9.86 61.42 22.87
CA GLY A 12 8.70 60.62 23.23
C GLY A 12 8.94 59.11 23.30
N SER A 13 9.93 58.66 24.06
CA SER A 13 10.06 57.23 24.41
C SER A 13 8.87 56.76 25.24
N LYS A 14 8.01 55.91 24.68
CA LYS A 14 7.14 55.00 25.43
C LYS A 14 7.19 53.61 24.81
N SER A 15 7.92 52.74 25.49
CA SER A 15 7.93 51.30 25.33
C SER A 15 6.53 50.75 25.64
N ASN A 16 5.82 50.24 24.64
CA ASN A 16 4.69 49.34 24.86
C ASN A 16 4.96 48.04 24.12
N ALA A 17 4.94 46.96 24.90
CA ALA A 17 5.15 45.59 24.47
C ALA A 17 4.07 45.17 23.44
N PRO A 18 4.40 44.26 22.51
CA PRO A 18 3.55 43.92 21.38
C PRO A 18 2.38 43.03 21.84
N GLN A 19 1.16 43.55 21.70
CA GLN A 19 -0.05 42.74 21.72
C GLN A 19 -0.23 42.11 20.32
N ASN A 20 -0.23 40.78 20.30
CA ASN A 20 -0.54 39.95 19.14
C ASN A 20 -2.02 40.11 18.74
N ASP A 21 -2.31 40.97 17.77
CA ASP A 21 -3.64 41.14 17.18
C ASP A 21 -3.73 40.61 15.73
N ASP A 22 -2.89 39.65 15.34
CA ASP A 22 -2.87 39.11 13.96
C ASP A 22 -4.01 38.14 13.64
N ALA A 23 -4.79 37.68 14.63
CA ALA A 23 -5.92 36.78 14.37
C ALA A 23 -7.21 37.49 13.93
N SER A 24 -7.36 38.79 14.21
CA SER A 24 -8.60 39.51 13.89
C SER A 24 -8.61 40.17 12.50
N VAL A 25 -7.44 40.36 11.88
CA VAL A 25 -7.35 41.09 10.60
C VAL A 25 -7.68 40.19 9.40
N MET A 26 -7.54 38.87 9.52
CA MET A 26 -7.73 37.96 8.37
C MET A 26 -9.20 37.62 8.06
N ASN A 27 -10.13 37.85 8.98
CA ASN A 27 -11.57 37.63 8.72
C ASN A 27 -12.27 38.84 8.06
N ALA A 28 -11.61 40.00 7.95
CA ALA A 28 -12.24 41.22 7.45
C ALA A 28 -12.15 41.44 5.93
N LEU A 29 -11.45 40.57 5.19
CA LEU A 29 -11.21 40.74 3.74
C LEU A 29 -11.74 39.61 2.86
N TYR A 30 -12.70 38.81 3.35
CA TYR A 30 -13.31 37.76 2.54
C TYR A 30 -14.84 37.83 2.65
N GLU A 31 -15.47 38.56 1.72
CA GLU A 31 -16.88 38.32 1.43
C GLU A 31 -16.97 36.97 0.72
N PRO A 32 -17.74 35.99 1.26
CA PRO A 32 -17.99 34.75 0.54
C PRO A 32 -18.63 35.08 -0.81
N PRO A 33 -18.24 34.38 -1.89
CA PRO A 33 -18.83 34.62 -3.20
C PRO A 33 -20.35 34.48 -3.09
N PRO A 34 -21.12 35.36 -3.78
CA PRO A 34 -22.57 35.27 -3.76
C PRO A 34 -22.98 33.84 -4.20
N PRO A 35 -23.94 33.21 -3.51
CA PRO A 35 -24.44 31.90 -3.90
C PRO A 35 -24.82 31.98 -5.38
N LEU A 36 -24.23 31.10 -6.18
CA LEU A 36 -24.56 30.97 -7.60
C LEU A 36 -26.08 30.92 -7.69
N ALA A 37 -26.67 31.93 -8.35
CA ALA A 37 -28.11 32.06 -8.50
C ALA A 37 -28.63 30.72 -9.03
N SER A 38 -29.26 29.95 -8.14
CA SER A 38 -29.92 28.71 -8.49
C SER A 38 -31.13 29.13 -9.30
N ASP A 39 -31.01 29.11 -10.63
CA ASP A 39 -32.18 29.10 -11.49
C ASP A 39 -33.07 27.97 -10.98
N GLY A 40 -34.24 28.35 -10.45
CA GLY A 40 -35.10 27.54 -9.57
C GLY A 40 -35.81 26.38 -10.25
N VAL A 41 -35.18 25.78 -11.26
CA VAL A 41 -35.67 24.65 -12.02
C VAL A 41 -34.60 23.56 -11.88
N ASP A 42 -34.98 22.44 -11.26
CA ASP A 42 -34.25 21.17 -11.17
C ASP A 42 -33.43 20.81 -9.93
N ASP A 43 -33.62 21.50 -8.79
CA ASP A 43 -33.08 21.00 -7.50
C ASP A 43 -33.75 19.69 -7.06
N ALA A 44 -34.92 19.36 -7.62
CA ALA A 44 -35.65 18.13 -7.36
C ALA A 44 -34.83 16.87 -7.68
N PHE A 45 -33.94 16.91 -8.68
CA PHE A 45 -33.16 15.74 -9.07
C PHE A 45 -31.94 15.53 -8.16
N ILE A 46 -31.34 16.61 -7.65
CA ILE A 46 -30.23 16.51 -6.68
C ILE A 46 -30.73 15.89 -5.37
N GLY A 47 -31.99 16.10 -5.02
CA GLY A 47 -32.65 15.50 -3.85
C GLY A 47 -33.07 14.03 -4.00
N MET A 48 -32.93 13.39 -5.17
CA MET A 48 -33.32 11.99 -5.31
C MET A 48 -32.48 11.08 -4.42
N ALA A 49 -33.20 10.25 -3.65
CA ALA A 49 -32.61 9.25 -2.77
C ALA A 49 -31.70 8.31 -3.58
N LEU A 50 -30.54 7.97 -3.02
CA LEU A 50 -29.57 7.03 -3.63
C LEU A 50 -30.18 5.65 -3.93
N GLU A 51 -31.31 5.34 -3.32
CA GLU A 51 -32.07 4.11 -3.53
C GLU A 51 -32.64 4.00 -4.96
N GLU A 52 -32.88 5.13 -5.63
CA GLU A 52 -33.58 5.17 -6.92
C GLU A 52 -32.66 5.36 -8.13
N CYS A 53 -31.41 5.77 -7.93
CA CYS A 53 -30.50 6.12 -9.03
C CYS A 53 -29.08 5.58 -8.83
N SER A 54 -28.48 5.11 -9.92
CA SER A 54 -27.07 4.72 -9.93
C SER A 54 -26.16 5.96 -10.00
N LEU A 55 -24.89 5.81 -9.62
CA LEU A 55 -23.90 6.88 -9.80
C LEU A 55 -23.71 7.23 -11.29
N ARG A 56 -23.93 6.28 -12.21
CA ARG A 56 -23.94 6.56 -13.65
C ARG A 56 -25.07 7.51 -14.04
N ASP A 57 -26.26 7.33 -13.47
CA ASP A 57 -27.42 8.17 -13.75
C ASP A 57 -27.19 9.59 -13.23
N VAL A 58 -26.67 9.70 -12.01
CA VAL A 58 -26.30 11.00 -11.40
C VAL A 58 -25.26 11.73 -12.27
N TYR A 59 -24.23 11.02 -12.73
CA TYR A 59 -23.17 11.61 -13.56
C TYR A 59 -23.71 12.02 -14.93
N SER A 60 -24.50 11.14 -15.56
CA SER A 60 -25.12 11.41 -16.85
C SER A 60 -26.04 12.62 -16.78
N TYR A 61 -26.90 12.68 -15.77
CA TYR A 61 -27.78 13.81 -15.54
C TYR A 61 -27.01 15.11 -15.34
N SER A 62 -25.97 15.09 -14.49
CA SER A 62 -25.13 16.25 -14.25
C SER A 62 -24.41 16.72 -15.54
N CYS A 63 -23.94 15.79 -16.37
CA CYS A 63 -23.38 16.11 -17.67
C CYS A 63 -24.39 16.82 -18.59
N HIS A 64 -25.63 16.33 -18.66
CA HIS A 64 -26.69 16.96 -19.44
C HIS A 64 -26.99 18.38 -18.93
N ARG A 65 -27.06 18.59 -17.60
CA ARG A 65 -27.26 19.90 -16.98
C ARG A 65 -26.19 20.91 -17.39
N PHE A 66 -24.93 20.49 -17.47
CA PHE A 66 -23.82 21.36 -17.90
C PHE A 66 -23.62 21.41 -19.42
N GLY A 67 -24.46 20.73 -20.21
CA GLY A 67 -24.36 20.69 -21.66
C GLY A 67 -23.09 20.00 -22.16
N VAL A 68 -22.65 18.96 -21.46
CA VAL A 68 -21.50 18.12 -21.85
C VAL A 68 -21.93 16.67 -22.08
N ARG A 69 -21.27 15.98 -23.01
CA ARG A 69 -21.48 14.56 -23.24
C ARG A 69 -20.83 13.76 -22.10
N PRO A 70 -21.53 12.80 -21.45
CA PRO A 70 -20.93 11.93 -20.45
C PRO A 70 -19.70 11.20 -21.02
N ASN A 71 -18.62 11.16 -20.25
CA ASN A 71 -17.41 10.44 -20.66
C ASN A 71 -17.56 8.94 -20.38
N GLU A 72 -17.37 8.11 -21.41
CA GLU A 72 -17.52 6.65 -21.33
C GLU A 72 -16.55 5.99 -20.33
N ASN A 73 -15.33 6.52 -20.20
CA ASN A 73 -14.37 5.97 -19.23
C ASN A 73 -14.81 6.24 -17.79
N ILE A 74 -15.45 7.38 -17.54
CA ILE A 74 -16.01 7.67 -16.22
C ILE A 74 -17.23 6.78 -15.96
N LEU A 75 -18.13 6.63 -16.93
CA LEU A 75 -19.27 5.72 -16.80
C LEU A 75 -18.82 4.29 -16.47
N ARG A 76 -17.77 3.79 -17.10
CA ARG A 76 -17.22 2.45 -16.81
C ARG A 76 -16.74 2.29 -15.36
N GLN A 77 -16.19 3.34 -14.77
CA GLN A 77 -15.73 3.33 -13.38
C GLN A 77 -16.87 3.42 -12.36
N LEU A 78 -17.99 4.03 -12.74
CA LEU A 78 -19.14 4.18 -11.86
C LEU A 78 -20.02 2.92 -11.91
N PRO A 79 -20.58 2.48 -10.77
CA PRO A 79 -21.51 1.35 -10.71
C PRO A 79 -22.81 1.65 -11.46
N PRO A 80 -23.32 0.72 -12.30
CA PRO A 80 -24.60 0.90 -13.00
C PRO A 80 -25.82 0.56 -12.13
N VAL A 81 -25.62 0.03 -10.91
CA VAL A 81 -26.69 -0.43 -10.03
C VAL A 81 -27.02 0.66 -9.03
N ALA A 82 -28.32 0.99 -8.89
CA ALA A 82 -28.82 1.89 -7.87
C ALA A 82 -28.61 1.31 -6.46
N GLY A 83 -28.49 2.16 -5.45
CA GLY A 83 -28.30 1.75 -4.05
C GLY A 83 -27.10 2.40 -3.36
N ASP A 84 -27.21 2.49 -2.03
CA ASP A 84 -26.22 3.11 -1.14
C ASP A 84 -24.97 2.23 -0.91
N GLU A 85 -25.07 0.92 -1.17
CA GLU A 85 -23.98 -0.04 -1.04
C GLU A 85 -22.71 0.40 -1.77
N TRP A 86 -22.84 0.84 -3.02
CA TRP A 86 -21.67 1.20 -3.83
C TRP A 86 -21.03 2.51 -3.39
N VAL A 87 -21.85 3.47 -2.97
CA VAL A 87 -21.39 4.72 -2.37
C VAL A 87 -20.49 4.44 -1.16
N ARG A 88 -20.80 3.41 -0.37
CA ARG A 88 -19.97 2.98 0.76
C ARG A 88 -18.72 2.18 0.37
N LYS A 89 -18.75 1.52 -0.79
CA LYS A 89 -17.65 0.66 -1.28
C LYS A 89 -16.57 1.44 -2.04
N ILE A 90 -16.92 2.54 -2.70
CA ILE A 90 -15.94 3.33 -3.47
C ILE A 90 -14.99 4.05 -2.51
N LYS A 91 -13.73 3.61 -2.48
CA LYS A 91 -12.66 4.23 -1.68
C LYS A 91 -11.77 5.18 -2.47
N VAL A 92 -11.74 5.05 -3.80
CA VAL A 92 -10.89 5.82 -4.71
C VAL A 92 -11.74 6.29 -5.89
N LEU A 93 -11.69 7.59 -6.18
CA LEU A 93 -12.26 8.19 -7.38
C LEU A 93 -11.11 8.65 -8.28
N ASP A 94 -10.88 7.94 -9.39
CA ASP A 94 -9.75 8.19 -10.30
C ASP A 94 -10.18 8.68 -11.69
N PHE A 95 -10.01 9.98 -11.91
CA PHE A 95 -10.33 10.63 -13.17
C PHE A 95 -9.08 10.99 -13.98
N SER A 96 -7.90 10.47 -13.62
CA SER A 96 -6.61 10.81 -14.24
C SER A 96 -6.47 10.42 -15.72
N ALA A 97 -7.27 9.47 -16.18
CA ALA A 97 -7.21 8.94 -17.55
C ALA A 97 -7.96 9.79 -18.59
N VAL A 98 -8.61 10.89 -18.18
CA VAL A 98 -9.50 11.66 -19.07
C VAL A 98 -9.36 13.16 -18.91
N TYR A 99 -9.35 13.87 -20.02
CA TYR A 99 -9.53 15.31 -20.04
C TYR A 99 -11.03 15.63 -20.10
N LEU A 100 -11.52 16.41 -19.15
CA LEU A 100 -12.95 16.72 -18.97
C LEU A 100 -13.27 18.20 -19.24
N GLY A 101 -12.30 19.08 -19.04
CA GLY A 101 -12.52 20.53 -19.05
C GLY A 101 -13.39 21.00 -17.87
N GLY A 102 -13.63 22.30 -17.78
CA GLY A 102 -14.33 22.90 -16.63
C GLY A 102 -15.74 22.33 -16.42
N LYS A 103 -16.56 22.28 -17.48
CA LYS A 103 -17.92 21.74 -17.40
C LYS A 103 -17.97 20.23 -17.09
N GLY A 104 -17.02 19.45 -17.61
CA GLY A 104 -16.92 18.03 -17.29
C GLY A 104 -16.41 17.78 -15.87
N CYS A 105 -15.60 18.68 -15.30
CA CYS A 105 -15.24 18.63 -13.88
C CYS A 105 -16.43 19.02 -12.98
N LEU A 106 -17.21 20.02 -13.38
CA LEU A 106 -18.45 20.41 -12.67
C LEU A 106 -19.43 19.24 -12.58
N SER A 107 -19.54 18.40 -13.62
CA SER A 107 -20.44 17.25 -13.61
C SER A 107 -20.02 16.13 -12.66
N LEU A 108 -18.79 16.15 -12.14
CA LEU A 108 -18.30 15.20 -11.13
C LEU A 108 -18.63 15.60 -9.70
N VAL A 109 -18.93 16.88 -9.43
CA VAL A 109 -19.16 17.38 -8.07
C VAL A 109 -20.25 16.56 -7.34
N PRO A 110 -21.42 16.27 -7.94
CA PRO A 110 -22.45 15.47 -7.27
C PRO A 110 -22.04 14.02 -6.99
N ILE A 111 -21.14 13.46 -7.81
CA ILE A 111 -20.60 12.11 -7.61
C ILE A 111 -19.66 12.09 -6.42
N ILE A 112 -18.76 13.07 -6.37
CA ILE A 112 -17.79 13.20 -5.29
C ILE A 112 -18.51 13.44 -3.96
N GLU A 113 -19.48 14.35 -3.94
CA GLU A 113 -20.30 14.64 -2.76
C GLU A 113 -21.04 13.40 -2.23
N ARG A 114 -21.59 12.57 -3.14
CA ARG A 114 -22.32 11.35 -2.77
C ARG A 114 -21.41 10.23 -2.31
N CYS A 115 -20.16 10.14 -2.77
CA CYS A 115 -19.23 9.07 -2.39
C CYS A 115 -18.61 9.31 -1.01
N THR A 116 -19.44 9.26 0.04
CA THR A 116 -19.06 9.61 1.41
C THR A 116 -17.97 8.74 2.03
N GLU A 117 -17.65 7.60 1.44
CA GLU A 117 -16.57 6.70 1.86
C GLU A 117 -15.30 6.81 0.99
N ALA A 118 -15.31 7.67 -0.03
CA ALA A 118 -14.16 7.92 -0.89
C ALA A 118 -13.02 8.60 -0.12
N THR A 119 -11.91 7.89 0.01
CA THR A 119 -10.72 8.37 0.74
C THR A 119 -9.72 9.10 -0.16
N HIS A 120 -9.72 8.81 -1.46
CA HIS A 120 -8.78 9.33 -2.45
C HIS A 120 -9.52 9.92 -3.65
N LEU A 121 -9.14 11.14 -4.04
CA LEU A 121 -9.62 11.82 -5.24
C LEU A 121 -8.44 12.12 -6.18
N MET A 122 -8.42 11.53 -7.37
CA MET A 122 -7.37 11.74 -8.37
C MET A 122 -7.96 12.48 -9.56
N MET A 123 -7.56 13.74 -9.74
CA MET A 123 -7.96 14.61 -10.85
C MET A 123 -6.75 15.32 -11.50
N PRO A 124 -5.62 14.65 -11.77
CA PRO A 124 -4.50 15.31 -12.42
C PRO A 124 -4.80 15.56 -13.91
N ASN A 125 -4.49 16.76 -14.40
CA ASN A 125 -4.61 17.13 -15.82
C ASN A 125 -6.01 16.86 -16.45
N VAL A 126 -7.08 17.03 -15.67
CA VAL A 126 -8.46 16.83 -16.15
C VAL A 126 -9.07 18.09 -16.78
N GLY A 127 -8.34 19.20 -16.78
CA GLY A 127 -8.83 20.49 -17.24
C GLY A 127 -9.70 21.19 -16.19
N LEU A 128 -9.40 21.00 -14.91
CA LEU A 128 -10.07 21.68 -13.80
C LEU A 128 -9.82 23.19 -13.92
N THR A 129 -10.88 23.95 -14.18
CA THR A 129 -10.85 25.42 -14.29
C THR A 129 -11.18 26.07 -12.95
N HIS A 130 -10.94 27.38 -12.84
CA HIS A 130 -11.33 28.18 -11.68
C HIS A 130 -12.83 28.02 -11.34
N GLU A 131 -13.72 28.11 -12.33
CA GLU A 131 -15.18 27.97 -12.13
C GLU A 131 -15.58 26.59 -11.59
N ALA A 132 -14.91 25.53 -12.04
CA ALA A 132 -15.18 24.16 -11.61
C ALA A 132 -14.55 23.83 -10.25
N ALA A 133 -13.44 24.48 -9.91
CA ALA A 133 -12.73 24.27 -8.66
C ALA A 133 -13.50 24.80 -7.45
N ALA A 134 -14.27 25.90 -7.59
CA ALA A 134 -15.06 26.47 -6.50
C ALA A 134 -16.02 25.45 -5.85
N PRO A 135 -17.00 24.86 -6.57
CA PRO A 135 -17.92 23.90 -5.97
C PRO A 135 -17.22 22.61 -5.55
N LEU A 136 -16.17 22.19 -6.27
CA LEU A 136 -15.37 21.03 -5.89
C LEU A 136 -14.75 21.21 -4.51
N PHE A 137 -14.06 22.33 -4.28
CA PHE A 137 -13.41 22.59 -2.99
C PHE A 137 -14.41 22.95 -1.90
N GLU A 138 -15.59 23.47 -2.24
CA GLU A 138 -16.69 23.61 -1.28
C GLU A 138 -17.14 22.24 -0.75
N VAL A 139 -17.30 21.23 -1.61
CA VAL A 139 -17.56 19.86 -1.18
C VAL A 139 -16.39 19.33 -0.34
N MET A 140 -15.15 19.60 -0.74
CA MET A 140 -13.96 19.14 0.01
C MET A 140 -13.85 19.74 1.42
N ARG A 141 -14.41 20.92 1.70
CA ARG A 141 -14.44 21.49 3.06
C ARG A 141 -15.19 20.62 4.06
N TYR A 142 -16.19 19.86 3.58
CA TYR A 142 -17.05 19.05 4.44
C TYR A 142 -17.05 17.56 4.09
N HIS A 143 -16.30 17.15 3.07
CA HIS A 143 -16.32 15.78 2.60
C HIS A 143 -15.91 14.80 3.73
N PRO A 144 -16.71 13.76 4.01
CA PRO A 144 -16.55 12.97 5.22
C PRO A 144 -15.40 11.96 5.20
N SER A 145 -14.76 11.63 4.09
CA SER A 145 -13.67 10.64 4.13
C SER A 145 -12.45 10.96 3.28
N VAL A 146 -12.58 11.83 2.27
CA VAL A 146 -11.45 12.30 1.46
C VAL A 146 -10.34 12.81 2.38
N SER A 147 -9.23 12.08 2.32
CA SER A 147 -8.01 12.37 3.06
C SER A 147 -6.82 12.66 2.15
N TRP A 148 -6.96 12.27 0.88
CA TRP A 148 -5.94 12.43 -0.12
C TRP A 148 -6.56 12.95 -1.41
N MET A 149 -5.94 13.96 -2.01
CA MET A 149 -6.35 14.48 -3.32
C MET A 149 -5.15 14.85 -4.19
N ASP A 150 -5.29 14.66 -5.50
CA ASP A 150 -4.34 15.12 -6.50
C ASP A 150 -5.07 15.92 -7.57
N VAL A 151 -4.74 17.21 -7.64
CA VAL A 151 -5.25 18.13 -8.66
C VAL A 151 -4.11 18.76 -9.46
N SER A 152 -2.96 18.08 -9.50
CA SER A 152 -1.76 18.49 -10.24
C SER A 152 -2.04 18.69 -11.73
N LYS A 153 -1.24 19.50 -12.39
CA LYS A 153 -1.28 19.77 -13.84
C LYS A 153 -2.61 20.34 -14.33
N ASN A 154 -3.42 20.90 -13.44
CA ASN A 154 -4.51 21.79 -13.82
C ASN A 154 -4.01 23.22 -13.77
N ARG A 155 -4.47 24.09 -14.68
CA ARG A 155 -4.05 25.51 -14.71
C ARG A 155 -4.84 26.31 -13.68
N LEU A 156 -4.61 26.02 -12.40
CA LEU A 156 -5.21 26.71 -11.27
C LEU A 156 -4.46 28.03 -11.02
N ASN A 157 -5.10 28.95 -10.33
CA ASN A 157 -4.52 30.24 -9.91
C ASN A 157 -4.51 30.33 -8.38
N ASP A 158 -4.01 31.43 -7.84
CA ASP A 158 -3.94 31.64 -6.39
C ASP A 158 -5.32 31.72 -5.72
N ASP A 159 -6.37 32.09 -6.44
CA ASP A 159 -7.74 32.08 -5.89
C ASP A 159 -8.19 30.65 -5.59
N VAL A 160 -7.97 29.72 -6.52
CA VAL A 160 -8.18 28.29 -6.28
C VAL A 160 -7.26 27.78 -5.18
N GLY A 161 -6.00 28.24 -5.14
CA GLY A 161 -5.07 27.93 -4.06
C GLY A 161 -5.60 28.32 -2.67
N ARG A 162 -6.32 29.44 -2.57
CA ARG A 162 -6.97 29.87 -1.32
C ARG A 162 -8.14 28.97 -0.95
N TRP A 163 -8.92 28.49 -1.93
CA TRP A 163 -9.97 27.50 -1.65
C TRP A 163 -9.41 26.16 -1.21
N ILE A 164 -8.31 25.69 -1.82
CA ILE A 164 -7.60 24.50 -1.36
C ILE A 164 -7.12 24.71 0.08
N LEU A 165 -6.52 25.86 0.38
CA LEU A 165 -6.08 26.19 1.73
C LEU A 165 -7.25 26.20 2.72
N ASN A 166 -8.39 26.78 2.37
CA ASN A 166 -9.59 26.77 3.21
C ASN A 166 -10.15 25.36 3.41
N ALA A 167 -10.25 24.56 2.34
CA ALA A 167 -10.67 23.16 2.42
C ALA A 167 -9.73 22.36 3.32
N VAL A 168 -8.41 22.56 3.20
CA VAL A 168 -7.44 22.00 4.12
C VAL A 168 -7.76 22.48 5.52
N ILE A 169 -7.79 23.78 5.83
CA ILE A 169 -8.01 24.30 7.19
C ILE A 169 -9.28 23.72 7.82
N GLU A 170 -10.40 23.73 7.11
CA GLU A 170 -11.72 23.39 7.62
C GLU A 170 -11.99 21.88 7.66
N ASN A 171 -11.43 21.10 6.73
CA ASN A 171 -11.58 19.65 6.73
C ASN A 171 -10.35 18.96 7.35
N PRO A 172 -10.38 18.57 8.64
CA PRO A 172 -9.28 17.89 9.30
C PRO A 172 -8.98 16.49 8.73
N ARG A 173 -9.84 15.96 7.85
CA ARG A 173 -9.62 14.67 7.21
C ARG A 173 -8.65 14.77 6.05
N ILE A 174 -8.55 15.91 5.36
CA ILE A 174 -7.56 16.13 4.30
C ILE A 174 -6.16 16.14 4.91
N ARG A 175 -5.37 15.11 4.59
CA ARG A 175 -3.99 14.91 5.04
C ARG A 175 -2.97 15.16 3.94
N PHE A 176 -3.38 15.02 2.68
CA PHE A 176 -2.48 15.15 1.54
C PHE A 176 -3.16 15.81 0.35
N VAL A 177 -2.45 16.75 -0.27
CA VAL A 177 -2.86 17.42 -1.51
C VAL A 177 -1.65 17.47 -2.43
N LEU A 178 -1.77 16.95 -3.65
CA LEU A 178 -0.75 17.09 -4.70
C LEU A 178 -1.12 18.23 -5.65
N LEU A 179 -0.23 19.21 -5.78
CA LEU A 179 -0.42 20.47 -6.52
C LEU A 179 0.73 20.74 -7.52
N ARG A 180 1.32 19.69 -8.11
CA ARG A 180 2.45 19.85 -9.04
C ARG A 180 1.96 20.53 -10.31
N ASP A 181 2.70 21.52 -10.81
CA ASP A 181 2.35 22.27 -12.03
C ASP A 181 0.90 22.80 -12.01
N ALA A 182 0.39 23.14 -10.82
CA ALA A 182 -0.98 23.58 -10.64
C ALA A 182 -1.18 25.06 -10.98
N GLY A 183 -0.12 25.83 -11.28
CA GLY A 183 -0.21 27.29 -11.51
C GLY A 183 -0.42 28.14 -10.25
N ILE A 184 -0.42 27.52 -9.06
CA ILE A 184 -0.48 28.19 -7.76
C ILE A 184 0.93 28.70 -7.40
N SER A 185 1.01 29.92 -6.87
CA SER A 185 2.27 30.56 -6.51
C SER A 185 2.98 29.79 -5.38
N PRO A 186 4.33 29.73 -5.40
CA PRO A 186 5.11 29.02 -4.38
C PRO A 186 4.81 29.45 -2.93
N PRO A 187 4.62 30.75 -2.61
CA PRO A 187 4.27 31.15 -1.24
C PRO A 187 2.95 30.54 -0.74
N LEU A 188 1.96 30.38 -1.63
CA LEU A 188 0.67 29.79 -1.27
C LEU A 188 0.75 28.27 -1.18
N LEU A 189 1.49 27.62 -2.09
CA LEU A 189 1.81 26.19 -1.97
C LEU A 189 2.49 25.89 -0.64
N GLN A 190 3.48 26.68 -0.25
CA GLN A 190 4.17 26.53 1.03
C GLN A 190 3.22 26.66 2.22
N LYS A 191 2.25 27.59 2.18
CA LYS A 191 1.22 27.70 3.22
C LYS A 191 0.35 26.45 3.32
N ILE A 192 -0.08 25.90 2.18
CA ILE A 192 -0.88 24.66 2.13
C ILE A 192 -0.06 23.50 2.70
N GLU A 193 1.19 23.35 2.24
CA GLU A 193 2.12 22.33 2.72
C GLU A 193 2.36 22.45 4.22
N ASN A 194 2.60 23.66 4.74
CA ASN A 194 2.76 23.90 6.17
C ASN A 194 1.52 23.50 6.96
N ARG A 195 0.30 23.79 6.48
CA ARG A 195 -0.94 23.36 7.15
C ARG A 195 -1.14 21.85 7.12
N LEU A 196 -0.83 21.20 6.00
CA LEU A 196 -0.87 19.74 5.90
C LEU A 196 0.19 19.11 6.82
N HIS A 197 1.38 19.71 6.88
CA HIS A 197 2.46 19.31 7.78
C HIS A 197 2.03 19.47 9.24
N GLU A 198 1.60 20.66 9.67
CA GLU A 198 1.02 20.90 11.00
C GLU A 198 -0.09 19.91 11.36
N ARG A 199 -0.91 19.48 10.40
CA ARG A 199 -1.94 18.47 10.65
C ARG A 199 -1.39 17.06 10.77
N MET A 200 -0.34 16.74 10.04
CA MET A 200 0.34 15.44 10.12
C MET A 200 1.15 15.31 11.41
N TYR A 201 1.70 16.40 11.94
CA TYR A 201 2.62 16.37 13.08
C TYR A 201 2.08 17.05 14.36
N GLY A 202 1.23 18.08 14.24
CA GLY A 202 0.79 18.96 15.32
C GLY A 202 -0.28 18.38 16.26
N THR A 203 -0.87 17.21 15.98
CA THR A 203 -1.71 16.52 17.00
C THR A 203 -0.86 15.89 18.11
N VAL A 204 0.47 15.91 18.01
CA VAL A 204 1.38 15.36 19.04
C VAL A 204 2.03 16.49 19.88
N GLU A 205 1.94 17.76 19.48
CA GLU A 205 2.75 18.86 20.03
C GLU A 205 2.13 19.64 21.21
N ALA A 206 1.12 19.10 21.91
CA ALA A 206 0.71 19.68 23.19
C ALA A 206 1.77 19.50 24.30
N ILE A 207 2.89 18.81 24.05
CA ILE A 207 3.97 18.65 25.03
C ILE A 207 5.34 18.86 24.35
N THR A 208 5.78 20.13 24.45
CA THR A 208 7.19 20.60 24.59
C THR A 208 8.12 20.82 23.37
N PRO A 209 9.12 21.74 23.50
CA PRO A 209 9.53 22.68 22.47
C PRO A 209 10.86 22.39 21.76
N SER A 210 11.09 23.28 20.78
CA SER A 210 12.20 23.49 19.85
C SER A 210 13.61 23.08 20.29
N ILE A 211 14.18 22.11 19.57
CA ILE A 211 15.61 22.05 19.27
C ILE A 211 15.81 22.21 17.76
N ARG A 212 16.62 23.22 17.41
CA ARG A 212 17.11 23.47 16.07
C ARG A 212 18.32 22.56 15.81
N VAL A 213 18.14 21.57 14.95
CA VAL A 213 19.25 20.83 14.32
C VAL A 213 19.60 21.59 13.04
N THR A 214 20.72 22.29 13.06
CA THR A 214 21.35 22.83 11.86
C THR A 214 21.94 21.68 11.06
N TYR A 215 21.44 21.50 9.84
CA TYR A 215 22.05 20.64 8.83
C TYR A 215 23.44 21.20 8.54
N ALA A 216 24.47 20.64 9.18
CA ALA A 216 25.81 20.78 8.69
C ALA A 216 25.87 20.02 7.36
N GLU A 217 26.01 20.76 6.26
CA GLU A 217 26.23 20.34 4.88
C GLU A 217 27.56 19.56 4.73
N GLY A 218 27.72 18.47 5.49
CA GLY A 218 28.94 17.68 5.55
C GLY A 218 29.00 16.50 4.58
N PHE A 219 27.93 16.19 3.84
CA PHE A 219 27.92 15.06 2.91
C PHE A 219 28.31 15.40 1.47
N SER A 220 28.59 16.67 1.16
CA SER A 220 29.14 17.06 -0.15
C SER A 220 30.66 17.00 -0.24
N GLN A 221 31.39 16.63 0.83
CA GLN A 221 32.87 16.55 0.78
C GLN A 221 33.43 15.15 0.51
N LEU A 222 32.59 14.17 0.15
CA LEU A 222 33.07 12.87 -0.36
C LEU A 222 33.11 12.77 -1.89
N PHE A 223 32.72 13.82 -2.59
CA PHE A 223 33.03 13.98 -4.01
C PHE A 223 34.04 15.11 -4.14
N GLU A 224 35.23 14.80 -4.68
CA GLU A 224 36.28 15.75 -5.08
C GLU A 224 37.20 16.28 -3.96
N SER A 225 37.93 15.37 -3.32
CA SER A 225 39.30 15.67 -2.87
C SER A 225 40.16 14.42 -3.06
N SER A 226 40.93 14.37 -4.14
CA SER A 226 42.35 13.94 -4.15
C SER A 226 42.84 13.68 -5.58
N LEU A 227 43.22 14.76 -6.28
CA LEU A 227 44.30 14.69 -7.27
C LEU A 227 45.62 14.73 -6.49
N GLY A 228 45.92 13.62 -5.80
CA GLY A 228 47.12 13.44 -5.00
C GLY A 228 47.85 12.20 -5.47
N THR A 229 48.82 12.41 -6.36
CA THR A 229 49.67 11.42 -7.01
C THR A 229 50.53 10.69 -5.96
N GLY A 230 50.03 9.58 -5.42
CA GLY A 230 50.75 8.70 -4.49
C GLY A 230 50.71 7.28 -5.03
N ALA A 231 51.82 6.86 -5.65
CA ALA A 231 52.00 5.55 -6.24
C ALA A 231 51.93 4.44 -5.18
N ASN A 232 51.40 3.29 -5.61
CA ASN A 232 51.38 2.00 -4.93
C ASN A 232 50.34 1.87 -3.80
N ASP A 233 49.06 1.83 -4.18
CA ASP A 233 48.09 1.14 -3.32
C ASP A 233 47.11 0.36 -4.19
N THR A 234 46.86 -0.89 -3.79
CA THR A 234 46.07 -1.88 -4.53
C THR A 234 44.74 -1.28 -4.95
N ALA A 235 44.50 -1.19 -6.26
CA ALA A 235 43.30 -0.58 -6.86
C ALA A 235 42.02 -1.23 -6.33
N ARG A 236 41.44 -0.65 -5.26
CA ARG A 236 40.14 -1.05 -4.75
C ARG A 236 39.11 -0.66 -5.81
N VAL A 237 38.49 -1.67 -6.42
CA VAL A 237 37.36 -1.47 -7.34
C VAL A 237 36.31 -0.64 -6.61
N PRO A 238 35.84 0.48 -7.17
CA PRO A 238 34.80 1.30 -6.55
C PRO A 238 33.56 0.43 -6.29
N VAL A 239 33.14 0.31 -5.04
CA VAL A 239 31.90 -0.40 -4.68
C VAL A 239 30.74 0.55 -4.96
N HIS A 240 29.83 0.15 -5.84
CA HIS A 240 28.67 0.95 -6.20
C HIS A 240 27.49 0.61 -5.28
N TYR A 241 27.14 1.51 -4.37
CA TYR A 241 25.97 1.38 -3.52
C TYR A 241 24.70 1.83 -4.24
N VAL A 242 23.56 1.27 -3.83
CA VAL A 242 22.24 1.68 -4.35
C VAL A 242 21.98 3.15 -4.01
N PRO A 243 21.67 4.01 -5.01
CA PRO A 243 21.38 5.42 -4.76
C PRO A 243 20.19 5.62 -3.82
N PRO A 244 20.18 6.70 -3.00
CA PRO A 244 19.11 6.94 -2.03
C PRO A 244 17.69 7.03 -2.62
N SER A 245 17.55 7.49 -3.87
CA SER A 245 16.26 7.54 -4.58
C SER A 245 15.75 6.15 -4.93
N VAL A 246 16.64 5.28 -5.42
CA VAL A 246 16.34 3.88 -5.73
C VAL A 246 16.05 3.08 -4.47
N ALA A 247 16.85 3.27 -3.41
CA ALA A 247 16.59 2.67 -2.11
C ALA A 247 15.19 3.04 -1.59
N ALA A 248 14.82 4.33 -1.64
CA ALA A 248 13.47 4.75 -1.27
C ALA A 248 12.39 4.14 -2.19
N GLY A 249 12.63 4.04 -3.49
CA GLY A 249 11.71 3.41 -4.45
C GLY A 249 11.48 1.93 -4.18
N LEU A 250 12.54 1.18 -3.83
CA LEU A 250 12.46 -0.23 -3.47
C LEU A 250 11.64 -0.45 -2.20
N VAL A 251 11.87 0.39 -1.18
CA VAL A 251 11.07 0.36 0.07
C VAL A 251 9.60 0.65 -0.24
N GLU A 252 9.31 1.73 -0.96
CA GLU A 252 7.94 2.08 -1.33
C GLU A 252 7.27 0.95 -2.11
N LEU A 253 7.94 0.38 -3.12
CA LEU A 253 7.41 -0.73 -3.89
C LEU A 253 7.12 -1.94 -2.99
N ARG A 254 8.08 -2.37 -2.17
CA ARG A 254 7.91 -3.51 -1.28
C ARG A 254 6.77 -3.30 -0.29
N HIS A 255 6.65 -2.13 0.33
CA HIS A 255 5.56 -1.81 1.25
C HIS A 255 4.19 -1.92 0.55
N GLN A 256 4.11 -1.51 -0.72
CA GLN A 256 2.89 -1.65 -1.50
C GLN A 256 2.61 -3.10 -1.87
N LEU A 257 3.63 -3.92 -2.15
CA LEU A 257 3.43 -5.35 -2.39
C LEU A 257 2.89 -6.07 -1.14
N TYR A 258 3.41 -5.76 0.05
CA TYR A 258 2.90 -6.33 1.31
C TYR A 258 1.44 -5.95 1.57
N ARG A 259 1.06 -4.70 1.28
CA ARG A 259 -0.32 -4.22 1.42
C ARG A 259 -1.29 -4.84 0.42
N ASN A 260 -0.79 -5.26 -0.74
CA ASN A 260 -1.58 -5.82 -1.83
C ASN A 260 -1.32 -7.31 -2.02
N ALA A 261 -0.82 -8.00 -0.99
CA ALA A 261 -0.40 -9.40 -1.04
C ALA A 261 -1.53 -10.34 -1.48
N GLU A 262 -2.78 -10.01 -1.17
CA GLU A 262 -3.95 -10.81 -1.56
C GLU A 262 -4.34 -10.64 -3.03
N SER A 263 -3.88 -9.57 -3.68
CA SER A 263 -4.30 -9.11 -5.01
C SER A 263 -3.10 -8.89 -5.94
N MET A 264 -2.06 -9.72 -5.79
CA MET A 264 -0.82 -9.61 -6.57
C MET A 264 -1.07 -9.69 -8.07
N ARG A 265 -2.04 -10.50 -8.53
CA ARG A 265 -2.46 -10.52 -9.94
C ARG A 265 -2.86 -9.14 -10.46
N CYS A 266 -3.58 -8.35 -9.65
CA CYS A 266 -3.95 -6.99 -9.98
C CYS A 266 -2.72 -6.06 -10.03
N VAL A 267 -1.74 -6.28 -9.15
CA VAL A 267 -0.46 -5.56 -9.18
C VAL A 267 0.29 -5.83 -10.49
N TYR A 268 0.43 -7.09 -10.90
CA TYR A 268 1.05 -7.43 -12.20
C TYR A 268 0.31 -6.75 -13.36
N ASN A 269 -1.02 -6.73 -13.32
CA ASN A 269 -1.85 -6.10 -14.33
C ASN A 269 -1.62 -4.58 -14.43
N CYS A 270 -1.25 -3.89 -13.33
CA CYS A 270 -0.88 -2.48 -13.38
C CYS A 270 0.36 -2.22 -14.25
N PHE A 271 1.24 -3.20 -14.42
CA PHE A 271 2.45 -3.08 -15.22
C PHE A 271 2.29 -3.65 -16.64
N THR A 272 1.51 -4.72 -16.84
CA THR A 272 1.41 -5.40 -18.14
C THR A 272 0.29 -4.88 -19.02
N HIS A 273 -0.81 -4.36 -18.46
CA HIS A 273 -1.86 -3.83 -19.31
C HIS A 273 -1.37 -2.57 -20.01
N ASN A 274 -1.24 -2.68 -21.32
CA ASN A 274 -1.52 -1.54 -22.17
C ASN A 274 -2.96 -1.17 -21.84
N LEU A 275 -3.15 -0.01 -21.19
CA LEU A 275 -4.39 0.74 -21.36
C LEU A 275 -4.46 1.03 -22.86
N THR A 276 -4.85 0.05 -23.67
CA THR A 276 -5.10 0.24 -25.09
C THR A 276 -6.15 1.34 -25.13
N PRO A 277 -5.83 2.54 -25.64
CA PRO A 277 -6.83 3.54 -25.88
C PRO A 277 -7.56 3.13 -27.16
N GLU A 278 -8.15 1.94 -27.18
CA GLU A 278 -8.63 1.34 -28.41
C GLU A 278 -10.13 1.53 -28.61
N SER A 279 -10.38 2.06 -29.81
CA SER A 279 -11.59 2.00 -30.62
C SER A 279 -12.84 2.68 -30.06
N GLY A 280 -12.75 3.99 -29.89
CA GLY A 280 -13.91 4.89 -30.03
C GLY A 280 -13.82 5.61 -31.37
N GLY A 281 -14.17 4.92 -32.46
CA GLY A 281 -14.27 5.53 -33.79
C GLY A 281 -15.26 6.69 -33.78
N CYS A 282 -14.78 7.89 -34.03
CA CYS A 282 -15.59 8.98 -34.56
C CYS A 282 -14.86 9.50 -35.79
N ALA A 283 -15.34 9.02 -36.94
CA ALA A 283 -15.07 9.62 -38.23
C ALA A 283 -15.46 11.11 -38.18
N SER A 284 -14.51 11.98 -38.48
CA SER A 284 -14.81 13.27 -39.08
C SER A 284 -13.62 13.71 -39.90
N ASP A 285 -13.83 13.64 -41.22
CA ASP A 285 -13.11 14.35 -42.27
C ASP A 285 -12.45 15.64 -41.79
N ALA A 286 -11.13 15.67 -41.83
CA ALA A 286 -10.38 16.89 -42.06
C ALA A 286 -9.06 16.48 -42.73
N GLY A 287 -9.05 16.56 -44.06
CA GLY A 287 -7.87 16.32 -44.86
C GLY A 287 -6.71 17.17 -44.36
N THR A 288 -5.60 16.53 -44.06
CA THR A 288 -4.30 17.19 -44.03
C THR A 288 -3.30 16.16 -44.47
N ASP A 289 -2.73 16.39 -45.65
CA ASP A 289 -1.65 15.63 -46.23
C ASP A 289 -0.45 15.66 -45.26
N ALA A 290 -0.32 14.60 -44.47
CA ALA A 290 0.84 14.37 -43.63
C ALA A 290 1.42 13.02 -44.04
N GLU A 291 2.64 13.09 -44.57
CA GLU A 291 3.40 12.01 -45.18
C GLU A 291 3.33 10.70 -44.37
N GLU A 292 2.88 9.66 -45.05
CA GLU A 292 2.91 8.27 -44.63
C GLU A 292 4.36 7.85 -44.30
N LEU A 293 4.69 7.81 -43.01
CA LEU A 293 5.79 6.96 -42.54
C LEU A 293 5.29 5.51 -42.54
N PRO A 294 6.04 4.57 -43.14
CA PRO A 294 5.54 3.26 -43.47
C PRO A 294 5.27 2.44 -42.21
N GLU A 295 4.00 2.09 -42.02
CA GLU A 295 3.55 1.09 -41.07
C GLU A 295 4.23 -0.24 -41.42
N THR A 296 5.31 -0.56 -40.72
CA THR A 296 5.94 -1.87 -40.80
C THR A 296 5.00 -2.87 -40.16
N ASN A 297 4.19 -3.52 -41.00
CA ASN A 297 3.41 -4.73 -40.73
C ASN A 297 4.32 -5.82 -40.15
N SER A 298 4.51 -5.81 -38.84
CA SER A 298 5.04 -6.94 -38.09
C SER A 298 3.87 -7.57 -37.33
N GLU A 299 3.04 -8.29 -38.08
CA GLU A 299 2.15 -9.32 -37.54
C GLU A 299 3.01 -10.50 -37.01
N ALA A 300 3.81 -10.25 -35.99
CA ALA A 300 4.47 -11.30 -35.23
C ALA A 300 3.46 -11.77 -34.18
N GLY A 301 2.96 -12.99 -34.38
CA GLY A 301 1.91 -13.61 -33.57
C GLY A 301 2.07 -13.35 -32.07
N PHE A 302 1.01 -12.79 -31.47
CA PHE A 302 0.85 -12.61 -30.05
C PHE A 302 0.83 -13.98 -29.35
N GLY A 303 2.01 -14.53 -29.07
CA GLY A 303 2.17 -15.49 -27.99
C GLY A 303 1.61 -14.86 -26.72
N ALA A 304 0.99 -15.68 -25.86
CA ALA A 304 0.38 -15.22 -24.62
C ALA A 304 1.32 -14.22 -23.91
N PRO A 305 0.85 -13.01 -23.58
CA PRO A 305 1.71 -11.96 -23.03
C PRO A 305 2.42 -12.51 -21.79
N HIS A 306 3.75 -12.63 -21.87
CA HIS A 306 4.54 -13.02 -20.72
C HIS A 306 4.26 -12.00 -19.60
N PRO A 307 3.79 -12.45 -18.43
CA PRO A 307 3.30 -11.56 -17.36
C PRO A 307 4.39 -10.62 -16.81
N ASP A 308 5.64 -10.85 -17.19
CA ASP A 308 6.80 -10.14 -16.66
C ASP A 308 7.33 -9.06 -17.61
N ARG A 309 6.78 -8.92 -18.84
CA ARG A 309 7.24 -7.96 -19.84
C ARG A 309 6.26 -6.83 -20.01
N CYS A 310 6.75 -5.59 -19.96
CA CYS A 310 5.93 -4.43 -20.27
C CYS A 310 6.69 -3.32 -20.99
N SER A 311 5.93 -2.40 -21.59
CA SER A 311 6.48 -1.16 -22.13
C SER A 311 6.92 -0.23 -20.99
N TRP A 312 7.87 0.66 -21.27
CA TRP A 312 8.26 1.71 -20.34
C TRP A 312 7.04 2.49 -19.81
N ARG A 313 6.13 2.90 -20.70
CA ARG A 313 4.90 3.64 -20.33
C ARG A 313 4.05 2.87 -19.32
N SER A 314 3.85 1.57 -19.55
CA SER A 314 3.09 0.72 -18.65
C SER A 314 3.84 0.52 -17.33
N PHE A 315 5.17 0.40 -17.36
CA PHE A 315 6.00 0.35 -16.14
C PHE A 315 5.83 1.58 -15.25
N PHE A 316 5.95 2.78 -15.84
CA PHE A 316 5.73 4.05 -15.15
C PHE A 316 4.31 4.19 -14.59
N CYS A 317 3.32 3.77 -15.38
CA CYS A 317 1.93 3.78 -14.96
C CYS A 317 1.75 2.86 -13.75
N GLY A 318 2.28 1.64 -13.79
CA GLY A 318 2.20 0.67 -12.71
C GLY A 318 2.83 1.18 -11.41
N LEU A 319 4.04 1.74 -11.48
CA LEU A 319 4.68 2.35 -10.31
C LEU A 319 3.84 3.49 -9.72
N ARG A 320 3.27 4.36 -10.57
CA ARG A 320 2.42 5.47 -10.13
C ARG A 320 1.12 4.97 -9.51
N LEU A 321 0.47 3.99 -10.14
CA LEU A 321 -0.76 3.39 -9.65
C LEU A 321 -0.55 2.76 -8.29
N LEU A 322 0.58 2.07 -8.06
CA LEU A 322 0.95 1.53 -6.74
C LEU A 322 1.34 2.62 -5.74
N GLY A 323 1.56 3.87 -6.17
CA GLY A 323 1.98 4.95 -5.30
C GLY A 323 3.47 4.95 -4.95
N VAL A 324 4.31 4.33 -5.79
CA VAL A 324 5.78 4.44 -5.70
C VAL A 324 6.20 5.79 -6.28
N ARG A 325 6.59 6.72 -5.41
CA ARG A 325 6.85 8.13 -5.72
C ARG A 325 8.33 8.45 -5.85
N ALA A 326 9.19 7.79 -5.09
CA ALA A 326 10.60 8.13 -4.97
C ALA A 326 11.31 8.15 -6.33
N VAL A 327 10.94 7.22 -7.22
CA VAL A 327 11.52 7.07 -8.55
C VAL A 327 10.64 7.61 -9.67
N CYS A 328 9.38 7.94 -9.38
CA CYS A 328 8.43 8.50 -10.35
C CYS A 328 8.49 10.04 -10.47
N LYS A 329 9.50 10.68 -9.88
CA LYS A 329 9.66 12.15 -9.92
C LYS A 329 10.12 12.63 -11.30
N SER A 330 11.01 11.89 -11.93
CA SER A 330 11.53 12.17 -13.25
C SER A 330 11.62 10.88 -14.08
N LEU A 331 11.67 11.03 -15.41
CA LEU A 331 11.93 9.91 -16.30
C LEU A 331 13.29 9.27 -15.99
N GLU A 332 14.29 10.11 -15.73
CA GLU A 332 15.65 9.72 -15.38
C GLU A 332 15.71 8.83 -14.13
N ASP A 333 15.01 9.21 -13.04
CA ASP A 333 15.00 8.45 -11.79
C ASP A 333 14.41 7.03 -11.96
N SER A 334 13.34 6.90 -12.72
CA SER A 334 12.73 5.59 -12.98
C SER A 334 13.55 4.74 -13.94
N VAL A 335 14.19 5.37 -14.93
CA VAL A 335 15.12 4.67 -15.83
C VAL A 335 16.34 4.20 -15.03
N ALA A 336 16.87 5.03 -14.13
CA ALA A 336 17.93 4.64 -13.21
C ALA A 336 17.48 3.49 -12.29
N PHE A 337 16.28 3.57 -11.72
CA PHE A 337 15.69 2.49 -10.92
C PHE A 337 15.63 1.18 -11.70
N ALA A 338 15.04 1.18 -12.90
CA ALA A 338 14.90 -0.03 -13.70
C ALA A 338 16.27 -0.61 -14.14
N ASN A 339 17.22 0.25 -14.52
CA ASN A 339 18.58 -0.16 -14.89
C ASN A 339 19.34 -0.78 -13.71
N LEU A 340 19.25 -0.17 -12.53
CA LEU A 340 19.96 -0.64 -11.34
C LEU A 340 19.40 -1.96 -10.84
N CYS A 341 18.08 -2.11 -10.85
CA CYS A 341 17.41 -3.37 -10.53
C CYS A 341 17.62 -4.47 -11.59
N GLY A 342 18.29 -4.20 -12.71
CA GLY A 342 18.52 -5.20 -13.77
C GLY A 342 17.26 -5.59 -14.55
N ILE A 343 16.20 -4.79 -14.46
CA ILE A 343 14.89 -5.12 -15.05
C ILE A 343 14.61 -4.39 -16.34
N CYS A 344 15.52 -3.61 -16.91
CA CYS A 344 15.27 -2.99 -18.23
C CYS A 344 16.24 -3.45 -19.30
N ASN A 345 15.66 -3.71 -20.46
CA ASN A 345 16.34 -3.79 -21.74
C ASN A 345 15.97 -2.55 -22.59
N VAL A 346 16.58 -2.40 -23.76
CA VAL A 346 16.35 -1.27 -24.69
C VAL A 346 14.86 -1.06 -24.98
N GLU A 347 14.11 -2.14 -25.18
CA GLU A 347 12.71 -2.07 -25.62
C GLU A 347 11.68 -2.45 -24.54
N THR A 348 12.09 -3.19 -23.51
CA THR A 348 11.15 -3.83 -22.57
C THR A 348 11.65 -3.80 -21.13
N VAL A 349 10.71 -3.77 -20.19
CA VAL A 349 10.97 -3.89 -18.76
C VAL A 349 10.53 -5.28 -18.29
N LEU A 350 11.46 -6.03 -17.69
CA LEU A 350 11.35 -7.38 -17.12
C LEU A 350 11.16 -7.31 -15.60
N PHE A 351 10.03 -6.76 -15.15
CA PHE A 351 9.82 -6.42 -13.74
C PHE A 351 9.41 -7.62 -12.86
N GLY A 352 8.99 -8.74 -13.48
CA GLY A 352 8.43 -9.89 -12.76
C GLY A 352 9.35 -10.46 -11.69
N LYS A 353 10.64 -10.61 -12.00
CA LYS A 353 11.68 -11.06 -11.07
C LYS A 353 11.83 -10.14 -9.85
N LEU A 354 11.81 -8.83 -10.08
CA LEU A 354 11.88 -7.84 -9.01
C LEU A 354 10.66 -7.91 -8.09
N ILE A 355 9.45 -8.04 -8.65
CA ILE A 355 8.25 -8.22 -7.84
C ILE A 355 8.33 -9.53 -7.06
N GLN A 356 8.81 -10.60 -7.69
CA GLN A 356 8.96 -11.90 -7.05
C GLN A 356 9.97 -11.88 -5.90
N LEU A 357 11.05 -11.12 -6.02
CA LEU A 357 12.01 -10.89 -4.93
C LEU A 357 11.40 -10.07 -3.79
N LEU A 358 10.64 -9.01 -4.09
CA LEU A 358 10.19 -8.03 -3.09
C LEU A 358 8.86 -8.39 -2.39
N ARG A 359 8.04 -9.25 -3.00
CA ARG A 359 6.73 -9.63 -2.47
C ARG A 359 6.85 -10.44 -1.17
N PRO A 360 5.81 -10.46 -0.33
CA PRO A 360 5.73 -11.47 0.71
C PRO A 360 5.57 -12.85 0.09
N HIS A 361 6.33 -13.81 0.61
CA HIS A 361 6.30 -15.20 0.17
C HIS A 361 5.18 -15.98 0.84
N VAL A 362 4.61 -16.90 0.09
CA VAL A 362 3.51 -17.76 0.53
C VAL A 362 4.08 -18.97 1.28
N ALA A 363 3.40 -19.36 2.34
CA ALA A 363 3.59 -20.63 3.02
C ALA A 363 2.40 -21.54 2.75
N ILE A 364 2.63 -22.84 2.96
CA ILE A 364 1.58 -23.85 2.99
C ILE A 364 1.46 -24.30 4.44
N LYS A 365 0.25 -24.31 4.98
CA LYS A 365 0.01 -24.95 6.28
C LYS A 365 0.19 -26.44 6.07
N ASP A 366 1.16 -27.03 6.77
CA ASP A 366 1.23 -28.48 6.86
C ASP A 366 -0.14 -28.99 7.32
N GLU A 367 -0.62 -30.03 6.66
CA GLU A 367 -1.88 -30.66 6.99
C GLU A 367 -1.85 -30.94 8.49
N MET A 368 -2.68 -30.20 9.26
CA MET A 368 -2.85 -30.44 10.67
C MET A 368 -3.20 -31.92 10.78
N THR A 369 -2.26 -32.72 11.28
CA THR A 369 -2.55 -34.04 11.84
C THR A 369 -3.86 -33.87 12.59
N PRO A 370 -4.95 -34.54 12.17
CA PRO A 370 -6.29 -34.25 12.67
C PRO A 370 -6.20 -34.22 14.18
N GLU A 371 -6.45 -33.06 14.78
CA GLU A 371 -6.33 -32.88 16.23
C GLU A 371 -7.11 -34.01 16.88
N SER A 372 -6.38 -34.97 17.48
CA SER A 372 -7.01 -36.07 18.20
C SER A 372 -7.88 -35.44 19.28
N PRO A 373 -9.19 -35.75 19.32
CA PRO A 373 -10.12 -35.05 20.20
C PRO A 373 -9.64 -35.14 21.65
N PRO A 374 -9.79 -34.06 22.44
CA PRO A 374 -9.20 -33.95 23.76
C PRO A 374 -9.65 -35.12 24.63
N VAL A 375 -8.68 -35.95 25.02
CA VAL A 375 -8.88 -37.06 25.96
C VAL A 375 -9.40 -36.47 27.27
N ARG A 376 -10.70 -36.63 27.50
CA ARG A 376 -11.37 -36.30 28.77
C ARG A 376 -10.80 -37.17 29.87
N GLY A 377 -9.77 -36.66 30.56
CA GLY A 377 -9.31 -37.17 31.84
C GLY A 377 -10.30 -36.80 32.94
N ASN A 378 -11.37 -37.60 33.09
CA ASN A 378 -12.18 -37.65 34.30
C ASN A 378 -11.45 -38.48 35.34
N THR A 379 -10.94 -37.87 36.41
CA THR A 379 -11.04 -38.47 37.75
C THR A 379 -10.94 -37.40 38.83
N ILE A 380 -12.09 -37.08 39.40
CA ILE A 380 -12.25 -36.47 40.73
C ILE A 380 -11.87 -37.54 41.76
N PRO A 381 -11.13 -37.16 42.81
CA PRO A 381 -11.59 -37.51 44.14
C PRO A 381 -11.65 -36.27 45.03
N ASN A 382 -12.89 -35.93 45.39
CA ASN A 382 -13.27 -35.25 46.62
C ASN A 382 -12.35 -35.67 47.76
N GLN A 383 -11.90 -34.72 48.58
CA GLN A 383 -12.22 -34.74 50.01
C GLN A 383 -11.71 -33.52 50.79
N PHE A 384 -12.66 -32.98 51.56
CA PHE A 384 -12.55 -32.31 52.86
C PHE A 384 -12.18 -30.82 52.99
N ALA A 385 -13.21 -30.12 53.47
CA ALA A 385 -13.24 -29.24 54.65
C ALA A 385 -12.79 -27.78 54.48
N ASP A 386 -13.73 -26.96 54.01
CA ASP A 386 -14.45 -25.98 54.83
C ASP A 386 -13.72 -25.48 56.10
N VAL A 387 -12.96 -24.38 55.97
CA VAL A 387 -12.71 -23.43 57.05
C VAL A 387 -12.77 -22.02 56.44
N SER A 388 -13.86 -21.34 56.75
CA SER A 388 -14.11 -19.92 56.46
C SER A 388 -13.21 -18.98 57.31
N PRO A 389 -13.06 -17.70 56.91
CA PRO A 389 -11.86 -16.91 57.15
C PRO A 389 -11.96 -16.00 58.39
N PRO A 390 -10.82 -15.58 58.98
CA PRO A 390 -10.77 -14.37 59.79
C PRO A 390 -10.23 -13.19 58.97
N LEU A 391 -10.92 -12.09 59.18
CA LEU A 391 -10.64 -10.73 58.73
C LEU A 391 -9.30 -10.18 59.22
N ASP A 392 -8.78 -9.24 58.42
CA ASP A 392 -8.05 -8.02 58.75
C ASP A 392 -7.17 -7.99 60.01
N VAL A 393 -5.90 -7.61 59.83
CA VAL A 393 -5.25 -6.47 60.52
C VAL A 393 -3.80 -6.29 60.02
N GLN A 394 -3.57 -5.08 59.50
CA GLN A 394 -2.37 -4.22 59.53
C GLN A 394 -0.94 -4.77 59.29
N GLN A 395 -0.34 -4.19 58.24
CA GLN A 395 0.90 -3.40 58.26
C GLN A 395 1.98 -3.72 59.33
N GLY A 396 3.13 -4.18 58.85
CA GLY A 396 4.43 -4.14 59.53
C GLY A 396 5.43 -4.89 58.64
N ALA A 397 6.18 -4.20 57.78
CA ALA A 397 7.49 -3.62 58.07
C ALA A 397 8.62 -4.66 58.15
N SER A 398 9.58 -4.44 57.22
CA SER A 398 11.02 -4.62 57.36
C SER A 398 11.65 -6.01 57.41
N MET A 399 12.52 -6.19 56.41
CA MET A 399 13.96 -6.45 56.53
C MET A 399 14.49 -7.88 56.32
N ASP A 400 15.52 -7.87 55.47
CA ASP A 400 16.72 -8.71 55.39
C ASP A 400 16.53 -10.14 54.87
N ALA A 401 16.91 -10.42 53.61
CA ALA A 401 18.28 -10.63 53.15
C ALA A 401 18.85 -11.95 53.66
N GLU A 402 18.84 -12.97 52.81
CA GLU A 402 19.91 -13.96 52.81
C GLU A 402 20.11 -14.56 51.41
N GLU A 403 21.38 -14.74 51.12
CA GLU A 403 22.04 -15.04 49.86
C GLU A 403 22.32 -16.55 49.73
N ILE A 404 22.30 -17.07 48.48
CA ILE A 404 23.31 -18.01 47.89
C ILE A 404 23.33 -19.49 48.39
N PRO A 405 23.67 -20.52 47.56
CA PRO A 405 23.42 -20.73 46.13
C PRO A 405 23.15 -22.22 45.72
N SER A 406 22.88 -22.40 44.43
CA SER A 406 23.33 -23.48 43.52
C SER A 406 23.70 -24.87 44.07
N ARG A 407 23.03 -25.91 43.51
CA ARG A 407 23.70 -27.19 43.23
C ARG A 407 23.06 -27.95 42.06
N ASP A 408 23.90 -28.23 41.08
CA ASP A 408 23.71 -29.13 39.95
C ASP A 408 23.39 -30.58 40.34
N LEU A 409 22.83 -31.34 39.39
CA LEU A 409 23.05 -32.77 39.04
C LEU A 409 21.82 -33.23 38.21
N SER A 410 21.85 -33.27 36.87
CA SER A 410 22.42 -34.34 36.01
C SER A 410 22.02 -35.77 36.42
N GLY A 411 21.31 -36.47 35.51
CA GLY A 411 21.05 -37.92 35.59
C GLY A 411 19.76 -38.31 34.85
N ASN A 412 19.82 -38.51 33.53
CA ASN A 412 19.97 -39.79 32.84
C ASN A 412 18.70 -40.63 32.62
N MET A 413 18.36 -40.71 31.33
CA MET A 413 17.71 -41.75 30.55
C MET A 413 17.16 -43.00 31.25
N ARG A 414 15.92 -43.35 30.92
CA ARG A 414 15.52 -44.75 30.74
C ARG A 414 14.40 -44.89 29.71
N ALA A 415 14.72 -45.64 28.66
CA ALA A 415 13.81 -46.15 27.65
C ALA A 415 13.14 -47.45 28.14
N ALA A 416 11.86 -47.64 27.78
CA ALA A 416 11.23 -48.94 27.58
C ALA A 416 9.84 -48.76 26.92
N THR A 417 9.73 -49.19 25.67
CA THR A 417 8.54 -49.84 25.06
C THR A 417 8.31 -51.22 25.74
N PRO A 418 7.23 -52.01 25.52
CA PRO A 418 6.27 -52.01 24.40
C PRO A 418 4.79 -52.38 24.76
N GLU A 419 4.02 -52.60 23.69
CA GLU A 419 2.97 -53.64 23.51
C GLU A 419 1.47 -53.26 23.44
N MET A 420 1.02 -53.23 22.18
CA MET A 420 -0.13 -53.92 21.56
C MET A 420 -1.42 -54.19 22.36
N GLY A 421 -2.51 -53.61 21.87
CA GLY A 421 -3.88 -54.10 22.04
C GLY A 421 -4.85 -53.46 21.04
N LYS A 422 -5.30 -54.24 20.05
CA LYS A 422 -6.52 -54.05 19.20
C LYS A 422 -7.66 -54.88 19.86
N PRO A 423 -8.96 -54.88 19.44
CA PRO A 423 -9.71 -54.06 18.46
C PRO A 423 -11.18 -53.70 18.92
N GLN A 424 -12.04 -53.37 17.95
CA GLN A 424 -13.53 -53.32 17.91
C GLN A 424 -14.18 -51.97 18.31
N ALA A 425 -14.58 -51.13 17.35
CA ALA A 425 -15.74 -51.20 16.42
C ALA A 425 -17.07 -50.84 17.12
N ASP A 426 -17.57 -49.64 16.84
CA ASP A 426 -19.00 -49.37 16.62
C ASP A 426 -19.22 -48.01 15.92
N THR A 427 -20.21 -48.04 15.03
CA THR A 427 -20.61 -47.10 13.98
C THR A 427 -21.45 -45.90 14.50
N PRO A 428 -21.88 -44.93 13.65
CA PRO A 428 -21.68 -43.51 13.89
C PRO A 428 -22.93 -42.76 14.37
N SER A 429 -22.73 -41.55 14.88
CA SER A 429 -23.78 -40.53 14.97
C SER A 429 -23.28 -39.20 14.41
N VAL A 430 -24.08 -38.68 13.49
CA VAL A 430 -23.94 -37.41 12.76
C VAL A 430 -23.95 -36.23 13.73
N PRO A 431 -23.01 -35.27 13.63
CA PRO A 431 -23.20 -33.94 14.19
C PRO A 431 -23.27 -32.89 13.07
N THR A 432 -24.50 -32.42 12.96
CA THR A 432 -25.03 -31.14 12.49
C THR A 432 -24.03 -30.03 12.12
N GLN A 433 -24.21 -29.62 10.88
CA GLN A 433 -23.63 -28.53 10.11
C GLN A 433 -24.07 -27.15 10.65
N GLU A 434 -23.27 -26.49 11.49
CA GLU A 434 -23.51 -25.07 11.83
C GLU A 434 -22.25 -24.32 12.32
N ALA A 435 -21.10 -24.56 11.69
CA ALA A 435 -19.88 -23.77 11.97
C ALA A 435 -19.11 -23.29 10.73
N ALA A 436 -19.60 -23.55 9.52
CA ALA A 436 -18.89 -23.24 8.27
C ALA A 436 -19.36 -21.95 7.57
N ARG A 437 -20.04 -21.02 8.27
CA ARG A 437 -20.67 -19.85 7.62
C ARG A 437 -19.92 -18.52 7.76
N MET A 438 -18.67 -18.52 8.22
CA MET A 438 -17.90 -17.27 8.37
C MET A 438 -16.56 -17.18 7.63
N ALA A 439 -16.26 -18.07 6.67
CA ALA A 439 -14.95 -18.05 5.99
C ALA A 439 -14.98 -17.92 4.45
N SER A 440 -16.12 -17.64 3.82
CA SER A 440 -16.23 -17.68 2.35
C SER A 440 -16.60 -16.35 1.70
N GLU A 441 -15.87 -15.27 1.96
CA GLU A 441 -15.95 -14.04 1.13
C GLU A 441 -14.56 -13.42 0.92
N ALA A 442 -13.59 -14.18 0.44
CA ALA A 442 -12.38 -13.63 -0.18
C ALA A 442 -12.71 -13.15 -1.61
N ARG A 443 -13.55 -12.12 -1.73
CA ARG A 443 -13.68 -11.35 -2.99
C ARG A 443 -12.41 -10.51 -3.13
N CYS A 444 -11.85 -10.42 -4.35
CA CYS A 444 -10.62 -9.67 -4.65
C CYS A 444 -10.55 -8.35 -3.86
N SER A 445 -9.68 -8.29 -2.85
CA SER A 445 -9.48 -7.11 -2.03
C SER A 445 -9.04 -5.97 -2.96
N PRO A 446 -9.75 -4.82 -2.97
CA PRO A 446 -9.39 -3.69 -3.83
C PRO A 446 -7.96 -3.24 -3.50
N LEU A 447 -7.19 -2.90 -4.53
CA LEU A 447 -5.81 -2.42 -4.37
C LEU A 447 -5.78 -1.27 -3.35
N THR A 448 -5.03 -1.44 -2.27
CA THR A 448 -4.96 -0.47 -1.17
C THR A 448 -3.86 0.54 -1.46
N LEU A 449 -4.23 1.60 -2.18
CA LEU A 449 -3.35 2.74 -2.43
C LEU A 449 -3.38 3.65 -1.18
N ARG A 450 -2.48 3.47 -0.22
CA ARG A 450 -2.36 4.37 0.95
C ARG A 450 -1.01 5.10 0.99
N PRO A 451 -0.97 6.41 1.26
CA PRO A 451 0.30 7.13 1.48
C PRO A 451 0.95 6.68 2.80
N LEU A 452 2.25 6.40 2.78
CA LEU A 452 3.03 6.09 3.97
C LEU A 452 3.80 7.34 4.45
N HIS A 453 3.80 7.52 5.77
CA HIS A 453 4.29 8.67 6.54
C HIS A 453 5.82 8.77 6.56
N CYS A 454 6.37 9.99 6.58
CA CYS A 454 7.75 10.25 6.98
C CYS A 454 7.88 10.18 8.50
N THR A 455 8.73 9.28 8.99
CA THR A 455 9.17 9.17 10.38
C THR A 455 10.61 9.68 10.47
N LEU A 456 10.88 10.71 11.28
CA LEU A 456 12.20 11.01 11.85
C LEU A 456 12.08 12.09 12.97
N HIS A 457 12.04 11.59 14.21
CA HIS A 457 12.67 12.02 15.49
C HIS A 457 13.12 13.50 15.72
N GLU A 458 12.59 14.20 16.75
CA GLU A 458 13.09 14.38 18.16
C GLU A 458 14.18 15.50 18.32
N LYS A 459 14.30 16.40 19.33
CA LYS A 459 13.72 16.62 20.70
C LYS A 459 14.40 17.89 21.31
N ARG A 460 13.75 18.76 22.12
CA ARG A 460 13.94 18.91 23.60
C ARG A 460 13.30 20.16 24.23
N SER A 461 12.49 19.84 25.23
CA SER A 461 12.23 20.54 26.49
C SER A 461 13.38 20.51 27.50
N SER A 462 13.63 21.69 28.07
CA SER A 462 13.76 22.12 29.48
C SER A 462 14.54 21.28 30.53
N LEU A 463 15.34 22.07 31.30
CA LEU A 463 15.70 22.01 32.73
C LEU A 463 17.15 21.65 33.09
N GLY A 464 17.78 22.61 33.81
CA GLY A 464 18.62 22.31 34.97
C GLY A 464 20.14 22.31 34.76
N PRO A 465 20.92 23.11 35.51
CA PRO A 465 22.38 23.16 35.39
C PRO A 465 23.02 22.14 36.32
N SER A 466 24.07 21.45 35.85
CA SER A 466 25.16 21.02 36.72
C SER A 466 26.33 20.57 35.84
N LEU A 467 27.48 21.13 36.17
CA LEU A 467 28.78 20.92 35.57
C LEU A 467 29.30 19.48 35.75
N LEU A 468 30.23 19.16 34.84
CA LEU A 468 31.30 18.15 34.91
C LEU A 468 30.97 16.71 34.47
N ASP A 469 31.40 16.45 33.23
CA ASP A 469 32.17 15.31 32.75
C ASP A 469 31.89 13.94 33.39
N THR A 470 31.11 13.14 32.67
CA THR A 470 31.40 11.71 32.57
C THR A 470 31.03 11.21 31.18
N PHE A 471 32.04 10.73 30.46
CA PHE A 471 31.95 10.17 29.11
C PHE A 471 30.88 9.08 29.03
N VAL A 472 29.85 9.30 28.19
CA VAL A 472 28.90 8.26 27.77
C VAL A 472 28.93 8.16 26.25
N THR A 473 29.50 7.07 25.78
CA THR A 473 29.61 6.61 24.40
C THR A 473 28.24 6.52 23.71
N THR A 474 28.11 7.18 22.56
CA THR A 474 27.03 7.01 21.58
C THR A 474 26.92 5.55 21.14
N PRO A 475 25.70 4.97 21.03
CA PRO A 475 25.53 3.62 20.52
C PRO A 475 25.91 3.61 19.04
N SER A 476 27.02 2.95 18.75
CA SER A 476 27.56 2.76 17.42
C SER A 476 26.56 1.98 16.56
N ILE A 477 26.03 2.60 15.51
CA ILE A 477 25.25 1.96 14.43
C ILE A 477 26.17 1.10 13.53
N ALA A 478 27.40 0.79 13.95
CA ALA A 478 28.32 -0.07 13.20
C ALA A 478 27.95 -1.57 13.20
N GLY A 479 26.83 -1.97 13.82
CA GLY A 479 26.44 -3.38 13.96
C GLY A 479 25.54 -3.94 12.84
N VAL A 480 24.96 -3.12 11.96
CA VAL A 480 23.98 -3.58 10.94
C VAL A 480 24.65 -3.87 9.59
N HIS A 481 25.93 -4.27 9.59
CA HIS A 481 26.44 -5.08 8.49
C HIS A 481 26.06 -6.54 8.77
N ALA A 482 24.75 -6.82 8.70
CA ALA A 482 24.28 -8.19 8.78
C ALA A 482 24.88 -8.96 7.60
N SER A 483 25.91 -9.77 7.87
CA SER A 483 26.48 -10.65 6.86
C SER A 483 25.45 -11.72 6.52
N GLY A 484 25.06 -11.81 5.26
CA GLY A 484 24.08 -12.78 4.81
C GLY A 484 23.50 -12.38 3.46
N PRO A 485 22.76 -13.30 2.82
CA PRO A 485 22.05 -13.00 1.59
C PRO A 485 21.04 -11.87 1.80
N LEU A 486 20.82 -11.06 0.77
CA LEU A 486 19.93 -9.91 0.81
C LEU A 486 18.52 -10.28 1.30
N GLU A 487 18.02 -11.46 0.93
CA GLU A 487 16.71 -11.94 1.37
C GLU A 487 16.64 -12.10 2.91
N ALA A 488 17.67 -12.66 3.53
CA ALA A 488 17.72 -12.83 4.98
C ALA A 488 17.81 -11.48 5.70
N ARG A 489 18.60 -10.53 5.15
CA ARG A 489 18.69 -9.15 5.66
C ARG A 489 17.34 -8.45 5.63
N LEU A 490 16.54 -8.75 4.62
CA LEU A 490 15.22 -8.19 4.41
C LEU A 490 14.10 -9.03 5.03
N ARG A 491 14.37 -10.11 5.77
CA ARG A 491 13.34 -11.04 6.31
C ARG A 491 12.36 -11.51 5.23
N LEU A 492 12.88 -11.77 4.03
CA LEU A 492 12.18 -12.46 2.95
C LEU A 492 12.37 -13.97 3.14
N ASP A 493 11.93 -14.46 4.30
CA ASP A 493 12.15 -15.83 4.70
C ASP A 493 11.40 -16.76 3.74
N ARG A 494 12.17 -17.58 3.03
CA ARG A 494 11.62 -18.62 2.16
C ARG A 494 11.11 -19.75 3.03
N THR A 495 9.91 -20.21 2.74
CA THR A 495 9.29 -21.35 3.43
C THR A 495 9.71 -22.67 2.77
N PHE A 496 10.19 -22.61 1.52
CA PHE A 496 10.64 -23.75 0.75
C PHE A 496 12.16 -23.79 0.54
N ASP A 497 12.66 -24.99 0.31
CA ASP A 497 14.06 -25.34 0.11
C ASP A 497 14.69 -24.65 -1.12
N SER A 498 13.92 -24.48 -2.19
CA SER A 498 14.37 -23.87 -3.44
C SER A 498 13.59 -22.62 -3.81
N ARG A 499 14.27 -21.64 -4.43
CA ARG A 499 13.61 -20.43 -4.98
C ARG A 499 12.56 -20.79 -6.02
N ASN A 500 12.85 -21.77 -6.88
CA ASN A 500 11.89 -22.23 -7.89
C ASN A 500 10.60 -22.77 -7.26
N LYS A 501 10.70 -23.58 -6.20
CA LYS A 501 9.52 -24.06 -5.47
C LYS A 501 8.75 -22.92 -4.82
N GLN A 502 9.44 -21.96 -4.22
CA GLN A 502 8.80 -20.75 -3.67
C GLN A 502 8.05 -19.95 -4.74
N THR A 503 8.67 -19.72 -5.92
CA THR A 503 8.03 -19.02 -7.05
C THR A 503 6.76 -19.72 -7.49
N VAL A 504 6.80 -21.04 -7.64
CA VAL A 504 5.63 -21.83 -8.06
C VAL A 504 4.50 -21.71 -7.04
N VAL A 505 4.79 -21.79 -5.75
CA VAL A 505 3.78 -21.63 -4.70
C VAL A 505 3.19 -20.22 -4.70
N ASP A 506 4.03 -19.19 -4.84
CA ASP A 506 3.58 -17.80 -4.91
C ASP A 506 2.66 -17.56 -6.12
N GLN A 507 2.98 -18.13 -7.27
CA GLN A 507 2.14 -18.06 -8.48
C GLN A 507 0.82 -18.83 -8.34
N LEU A 508 0.84 -20.02 -7.75
CA LEU A 508 -0.38 -20.78 -7.48
C LEU A 508 -1.31 -20.04 -6.52
N TYR A 509 -0.74 -19.37 -5.51
CA TYR A 509 -1.51 -18.54 -4.59
C TYR A 509 -2.17 -17.35 -5.30
N ASP A 510 -1.48 -16.72 -6.25
CA ASP A 510 -2.03 -15.62 -7.05
C ASP A 510 -3.19 -16.08 -7.95
N GLU A 511 -3.14 -17.32 -8.43
CA GLU A 511 -4.15 -17.92 -9.29
C GLU A 511 -5.21 -18.71 -8.51
N ARG A 512 -5.18 -18.72 -7.16
CA ARG A 512 -6.05 -19.57 -6.33
C ARG A 512 -7.54 -19.38 -6.58
N VAL A 513 -7.97 -18.13 -6.83
CA VAL A 513 -9.39 -17.82 -7.13
C VAL A 513 -9.78 -18.42 -8.47
N THR A 514 -8.95 -18.22 -9.50
CA THR A 514 -9.16 -18.78 -10.83
C THR A 514 -9.18 -20.31 -10.81
N LEU A 515 -8.25 -20.92 -10.08
CA LEU A 515 -8.18 -22.37 -9.91
C LEU A 515 -9.42 -22.91 -9.20
N SER A 516 -9.85 -22.25 -8.12
CA SER A 516 -11.09 -22.61 -7.40
C SER A 516 -12.32 -22.58 -8.32
N GLU A 517 -12.45 -21.56 -9.17
CA GLU A 517 -13.55 -21.46 -10.13
C GLU A 517 -13.50 -22.56 -11.20
N VAL A 518 -12.30 -22.90 -11.70
CA VAL A 518 -12.12 -23.98 -12.67
C VAL A 518 -12.53 -25.32 -12.06
N PHE A 519 -12.05 -25.63 -10.84
CA PHE A 519 -12.38 -26.89 -10.18
C PHE A 519 -13.86 -27.03 -9.84
N LYS A 520 -14.52 -25.92 -9.44
CA LYS A 520 -15.98 -25.90 -9.23
C LYS A 520 -16.78 -26.18 -10.50
N LYS A 521 -16.28 -25.77 -11.67
CA LYS A 521 -16.93 -26.05 -12.96
C LYS A 521 -16.75 -27.50 -13.38
N THR A 522 -15.58 -28.09 -13.13
CA THR A 522 -15.30 -29.49 -13.51
C THR A 522 -16.15 -30.50 -12.74
N GLY A 523 -16.55 -30.21 -11.51
CA GLY A 523 -17.36 -31.13 -10.68
C GLY A 523 -18.87 -31.10 -10.91
N GLY A 524 -19.39 -30.30 -11.86
CA GLY A 524 -20.78 -29.86 -11.85
C GLY A 524 -21.81 -30.58 -12.73
N GLU A 525 -21.45 -31.58 -13.54
CA GLU A 525 -22.39 -32.10 -14.57
C GLU A 525 -22.99 -33.48 -14.29
N ASP A 526 -22.55 -34.23 -13.27
CA ASP A 526 -23.09 -35.57 -13.00
C ASP A 526 -23.96 -35.57 -11.71
N PRO A 527 -25.30 -35.42 -11.82
CA PRO A 527 -26.19 -35.27 -10.67
C PRO A 527 -26.28 -36.51 -9.76
N ASP A 528 -25.80 -37.66 -10.21
CA ASP A 528 -25.83 -38.92 -9.44
C ASP A 528 -24.50 -39.24 -8.73
N ALA A 529 -23.46 -38.43 -8.90
CA ALA A 529 -22.17 -38.66 -8.25
C ALA A 529 -22.21 -38.20 -6.78
N SER A 530 -22.30 -39.16 -5.85
CA SER A 530 -22.20 -38.95 -4.39
C SER A 530 -20.88 -38.32 -3.89
N ALA A 531 -19.95 -38.00 -4.80
CA ALA A 531 -18.67 -37.40 -4.44
C ALA A 531 -18.85 -35.92 -4.08
N PRO A 532 -18.25 -35.44 -2.98
CA PRO A 532 -18.22 -34.02 -2.65
C PRO A 532 -17.57 -33.20 -3.77
N SER A 533 -18.16 -32.05 -4.11
CA SER A 533 -17.71 -31.17 -5.20
C SER A 533 -16.29 -30.59 -5.07
N TYR A 534 -15.62 -30.78 -3.92
CA TYR A 534 -14.25 -30.35 -3.66
C TYR A 534 -13.19 -31.41 -3.98
N LEU A 535 -13.59 -32.67 -4.26
CA LEU A 535 -12.69 -33.75 -4.64
C LEU A 535 -12.55 -33.82 -6.16
N VAL A 536 -11.35 -33.53 -6.67
CA VAL A 536 -11.04 -33.54 -8.11
C VAL A 536 -9.91 -34.54 -8.36
N ASP A 537 -9.92 -35.21 -9.51
CA ASP A 537 -8.85 -36.12 -9.91
C ASP A 537 -7.48 -35.42 -9.91
N ILE A 538 -6.47 -36.06 -9.32
CA ILE A 538 -5.13 -35.48 -9.16
C ILE A 538 -4.50 -35.07 -10.50
N ASP A 539 -4.74 -35.82 -11.58
CA ASP A 539 -4.16 -35.52 -12.88
C ASP A 539 -4.77 -34.25 -13.48
N GLU A 540 -6.08 -34.03 -13.28
CA GLU A 540 -6.76 -32.81 -13.70
C GLU A 540 -6.33 -31.60 -12.86
N VAL A 541 -6.14 -31.77 -11.54
CA VAL A 541 -5.61 -30.70 -10.67
C VAL A 541 -4.20 -30.29 -11.12
N ILE A 542 -3.31 -31.26 -11.33
CA ILE A 542 -1.95 -31.01 -11.80
C ILE A 542 -1.97 -30.32 -13.17
N LYS A 543 -2.75 -30.84 -14.13
CA LYS A 543 -2.87 -30.26 -15.47
C LYS A 543 -3.30 -28.80 -15.44
N HIS A 544 -4.33 -28.46 -14.66
CA HIS A 544 -4.80 -27.08 -14.53
C HIS A 544 -3.79 -26.18 -13.82
N ALA A 545 -3.20 -26.63 -12.72
CA ALA A 545 -2.17 -25.87 -12.00
C ALA A 545 -0.94 -25.61 -12.89
N VAL A 546 -0.44 -26.64 -13.58
CA VAL A 546 0.70 -26.56 -14.52
C VAL A 546 0.40 -25.63 -15.70
N SER A 547 -0.84 -25.61 -16.20
CA SER A 547 -1.23 -24.66 -17.26
C SER A 547 -1.08 -23.19 -16.83
N ARG A 548 -1.07 -22.91 -15.52
CA ARG A 548 -0.92 -21.56 -14.97
C ARG A 548 0.53 -21.19 -14.67
N VAL A 549 1.31 -22.13 -14.14
CA VAL A 549 2.71 -21.88 -13.72
C VAL A 549 3.76 -22.31 -14.74
N GLY A 550 3.35 -23.00 -15.81
CA GLY A 550 4.24 -23.50 -16.86
C GLY A 550 4.63 -24.97 -16.70
N GLU A 551 4.79 -25.64 -17.85
CA GLU A 551 5.06 -27.09 -17.96
C GLU A 551 6.36 -27.53 -17.28
N SER A 552 7.37 -26.66 -17.25
CA SER A 552 8.65 -26.92 -16.57
C SER A 552 8.51 -27.14 -15.06
N ASN A 553 7.38 -26.73 -14.47
CA ASN A 553 7.14 -26.79 -13.04
C ASN A 553 6.24 -27.97 -12.62
N ARG A 554 5.94 -28.90 -13.53
CA ARG A 554 5.06 -30.05 -13.28
C ARG A 554 5.43 -30.86 -12.02
N GLU A 555 6.69 -31.26 -11.88
CA GLU A 555 7.12 -32.06 -10.74
C GLU A 555 7.00 -31.31 -9.41
N ILE A 556 7.22 -29.99 -9.43
CA ILE A 556 7.05 -29.13 -8.26
C ILE A 556 5.57 -29.08 -7.88
N VAL A 557 4.69 -28.78 -8.85
CA VAL A 557 3.23 -28.76 -8.63
C VAL A 557 2.75 -30.08 -8.07
N LYS A 558 3.19 -31.21 -8.65
CA LYS A 558 2.87 -32.55 -8.16
C LYS A 558 3.26 -32.73 -6.69
N SER A 559 4.50 -32.39 -6.32
CA SER A 559 4.97 -32.48 -4.93
C SER A 559 4.19 -31.62 -3.93
N LEU A 560 3.56 -30.53 -4.39
CA LEU A 560 2.76 -29.62 -3.56
C LEU A 560 1.31 -30.11 -3.40
N VAL A 561 0.81 -30.89 -4.37
CA VAL A 561 -0.55 -31.41 -4.41
C VAL A 561 -0.66 -32.77 -3.72
N GLU A 562 0.37 -33.62 -3.85
CA GLU A 562 0.40 -34.98 -3.27
C GLU A 562 0.01 -35.07 -1.79
N PRO A 563 0.41 -34.16 -0.88
CA PRO A 563 -0.02 -34.21 0.52
C PRO A 563 -1.54 -34.09 0.71
N TRP A 564 -2.26 -33.55 -0.27
CA TRP A 564 -3.71 -33.32 -0.23
C TRP A 564 -4.49 -34.42 -0.98
N ALA A 565 -3.80 -35.49 -1.38
CA ALA A 565 -4.37 -36.59 -2.12
C ALA A 565 -5.05 -37.61 -1.18
N VAL A 566 -6.28 -37.98 -1.51
CA VAL A 566 -7.12 -38.95 -0.83
C VAL A 566 -7.40 -40.11 -1.78
N GLY A 567 -7.01 -41.33 -1.37
CA GLY A 567 -7.28 -42.54 -2.12
C GLY A 567 -8.74 -42.98 -1.95
N VAL A 568 -9.51 -43.04 -3.04
CA VAL A 568 -10.90 -43.51 -3.08
C VAL A 568 -11.07 -44.45 -4.28
N GLU A 569 -11.37 -45.72 -4.01
CA GLU A 569 -11.79 -46.70 -5.04
C GLU A 569 -10.89 -46.72 -6.30
N ASP A 570 -9.59 -46.95 -6.11
CA ASP A 570 -8.55 -46.98 -7.15
C ASP A 570 -8.25 -45.63 -7.84
N ARG A 571 -8.92 -44.54 -7.44
CA ARG A 571 -8.59 -43.18 -7.89
C ARG A 571 -7.92 -42.39 -6.79
N VAL A 572 -7.03 -41.49 -7.21
CA VAL A 572 -6.36 -40.53 -6.33
C VAL A 572 -7.04 -39.19 -6.55
N LEU A 573 -7.89 -38.80 -5.60
CA LEU A 573 -8.61 -37.54 -5.62
C LEU A 573 -7.88 -36.53 -4.74
N VAL A 574 -8.04 -35.23 -4.99
CA VAL A 574 -7.40 -34.15 -4.22
C VAL A 574 -8.48 -33.29 -3.58
N ASN A 575 -8.34 -32.99 -2.29
CA ASN A 575 -9.14 -31.97 -1.63
C ASN A 575 -8.68 -30.57 -2.08
N THR A 576 -9.27 -30.09 -3.18
CA THR A 576 -8.85 -28.82 -3.82
C THR A 576 -9.10 -27.61 -2.92
N GLU A 577 -10.19 -27.59 -2.16
CA GLU A 577 -10.50 -26.50 -1.25
C GLU A 577 -9.52 -26.47 -0.06
N GLY A 578 -9.22 -27.64 0.51
CA GLY A 578 -8.21 -27.77 1.57
C GLY A 578 -6.83 -27.31 1.09
N TRP A 579 -6.40 -27.79 -0.08
CA TRP A 579 -5.13 -27.41 -0.68
C TRP A 579 -5.02 -25.91 -0.95
N LEU A 580 -5.99 -25.32 -1.64
CA LEU A 580 -5.96 -23.88 -1.95
C LEU A 580 -6.07 -23.02 -0.69
N SER A 581 -6.85 -23.45 0.32
CA SER A 581 -6.98 -22.74 1.60
C SER A 581 -5.78 -22.92 2.52
N SER A 582 -4.96 -23.94 2.28
CA SER A 582 -3.71 -24.16 3.01
C SER A 582 -2.64 -23.14 2.66
N MET A 583 -2.71 -22.54 1.47
CA MET A 583 -1.78 -21.50 1.03
C MET A 583 -2.14 -20.18 1.69
N TYR A 584 -1.17 -19.57 2.35
CA TYR A 584 -1.36 -18.30 3.04
C TYR A 584 -0.07 -17.49 3.02
N VAL A 585 -0.19 -16.17 3.07
CA VAL A 585 0.97 -15.32 3.36
C VAL A 585 1.16 -15.31 4.88
N PRO A 586 2.30 -15.77 5.42
CA PRO A 586 2.58 -15.69 6.84
C PRO A 586 2.46 -14.24 7.31
N GLN A 587 1.43 -13.97 8.11
CA GLN A 587 1.37 -12.74 8.87
C GLN A 587 2.27 -12.96 10.08
N LEU A 588 3.36 -12.18 10.19
CA LEU A 588 4.26 -12.25 11.34
C LEU A 588 3.41 -12.17 12.61
N GLU A 589 3.54 -13.18 13.46
CA GLU A 589 2.63 -13.50 14.57
C GLU A 589 1.95 -12.27 15.20
N ALA A 590 0.62 -12.25 15.11
CA ALA A 590 -0.30 -11.30 15.75
C ALA A 590 -0.18 -9.80 15.42
N SER A 591 0.69 -9.38 14.50
CA SER A 591 0.68 -8.00 14.02
C SER A 591 0.64 -7.96 12.50
N THR A 592 -0.34 -7.25 11.95
CA THR A 592 -0.39 -6.86 10.53
C THR A 592 0.75 -5.90 10.13
N LEU A 593 1.79 -5.78 10.96
CA LEU A 593 2.88 -4.84 10.81
C LEU A 593 3.95 -5.42 9.91
N MET A 594 4.36 -4.59 8.97
CA MET A 594 5.57 -4.74 8.17
C MET A 594 6.77 -5.15 9.04
N PRO A 595 7.68 -6.01 8.55
CA PRO A 595 8.87 -6.43 9.31
C PRO A 595 9.80 -5.27 9.68
N PHE A 596 9.73 -4.15 8.95
CA PHE A 596 10.53 -2.95 9.14
C PHE A 596 9.69 -1.70 8.93
N SER A 597 10.01 -0.63 9.66
CA SER A 597 9.52 0.70 9.31
C SER A 597 10.16 1.18 7.99
N PHE A 598 9.55 2.18 7.36
CA PHE A 598 10.05 2.75 6.11
C PHE A 598 11.50 3.26 6.24
N SER A 599 11.81 3.96 7.33
CA SER A 599 13.12 4.57 7.56
C SER A 599 14.20 3.52 7.83
N GLU A 600 13.87 2.47 8.59
CA GLU A 600 14.79 1.34 8.83
C GLU A 600 15.09 0.60 7.53
N GLU A 601 14.06 0.25 6.76
CA GLU A 601 14.26 -0.50 5.52
C GLU A 601 15.02 0.31 4.47
N LYS A 602 14.78 1.62 4.41
CA LYS A 602 15.54 2.54 3.54
C LYS A 602 17.02 2.54 3.87
N LEU A 603 17.39 2.49 5.16
CA LEU A 603 18.78 2.38 5.58
C LEU A 603 19.39 1.03 5.20
N ILE A 604 18.62 -0.07 5.30
CA ILE A 604 19.06 -1.39 4.84
C ILE A 604 19.39 -1.33 3.34
N TRP A 605 18.48 -0.82 2.51
CA TRP A 605 18.67 -0.69 1.06
C TRP A 605 19.82 0.23 0.67
N ALA A 606 20.04 1.33 1.41
CA ALA A 606 21.16 2.23 1.16
C ALA A 606 22.54 1.56 1.39
N GLY A 607 22.58 0.49 2.19
CA GLY A 607 23.78 -0.31 2.43
C GLY A 607 23.96 -1.49 1.47
N VAL A 608 23.07 -1.68 0.48
CA VAL A 608 23.14 -2.75 -0.53
C VAL A 608 23.97 -2.27 -1.71
N THR A 609 24.83 -3.15 -2.26
CA THR A 609 25.55 -2.85 -3.50
C THR A 609 24.69 -3.14 -4.71
N VAL A 610 24.95 -2.45 -5.83
CA VAL A 610 24.21 -2.65 -7.08
C VAL A 610 24.39 -4.08 -7.58
N GLU A 611 25.58 -4.65 -7.43
CA GLU A 611 25.89 -6.02 -7.81
C GLU A 611 25.10 -7.03 -6.95
N GLU A 612 25.02 -6.83 -5.63
CA GLU A 612 24.26 -7.68 -4.72
C GLU A 612 22.76 -7.65 -5.04
N LEU A 613 22.21 -6.46 -5.32
CA LEU A 613 20.82 -6.32 -5.74
C LEU A 613 20.56 -7.07 -7.05
N ARG A 614 21.41 -6.88 -8.07
CA ARG A 614 21.25 -7.53 -9.37
C ARG A 614 21.37 -9.04 -9.27
N GLU A 615 22.37 -9.55 -8.56
CA GLU A 615 22.52 -10.98 -8.33
C GLU A 615 21.28 -11.55 -7.64
N SER A 616 20.75 -10.85 -6.63
CA SER A 616 19.53 -11.27 -5.94
C SER A 616 18.31 -11.29 -6.87
N VAL A 617 18.14 -10.28 -7.73
CA VAL A 617 17.05 -10.23 -8.72
C VAL A 617 17.21 -11.31 -9.79
N ASP A 618 18.43 -11.56 -10.27
CA ASP A 618 18.71 -12.55 -11.32
C ASP A 618 18.51 -13.99 -10.86
N LEU A 619 18.68 -14.25 -9.55
CA LEU A 619 18.43 -15.55 -8.92
C LEU A 619 16.93 -15.92 -8.84
N TRP A 620 16.04 -14.97 -9.05
CA TRP A 620 14.59 -15.18 -9.23
C TRP A 620 14.24 -15.10 -10.72
#